data_AF-A0A1E3JR99-F1
#
_entry.id   AF-A0A1E3JR99-F1
#
_cell.length_a   1.000
_cell.length_b   1.000
_cell.length_c   1.000
_cell.angle_alpha   90.00
_cell.angle_beta   90.00
_cell.angle_gamma   90.00
#
_symmetry.space_group_name_H-M   'P 1'
#
loop_
_entity.id
_entity.type
_entity.pdbx_description
1 polymer ?
#
loop_
_entity_poly.entity_id
_entity_poly.type
_entity_poly.pdbx_seq_one_letter_code
_entity_poly.pdbx_strand_id
1 'polypeptide(L)'
;MLPRQSGGSSPLAGPADEQHRSSAVNHTAYLALRFIMPPAPTPKQIQSLYTATITAAQGFSYNFQRYFIRRTDLAFKPVIASLNPPAGSSELPSPNDLAHFYETQRAELEVLKRASQVNKMFEGPKLVVEHAKPITSGGGAGMEASAGGGGQPI
;
A
#
# COMPACT_ATOMS: atom_id res chain seq x y z
N MET A 1 -5.95 -82.93 14.97
CA MET A 1 -4.49 -82.81 14.77
C MET A 1 -4.26 -81.52 13.97
N LEU A 2 -3.66 -80.48 14.57
CA LEU A 2 -3.29 -79.20 13.91
C LEU A 2 -2.15 -79.43 12.87
N PRO A 3 -1.70 -78.50 11.98
CA PRO A 3 -1.92 -77.03 11.91
C PRO A 3 -2.03 -76.34 10.50
N ARG A 4 -2.47 -75.06 10.52
CA ARG A 4 -2.02 -73.81 9.82
C ARG A 4 -1.17 -73.86 8.53
N GLN A 5 -1.53 -73.03 7.53
CA GLN A 5 -0.67 -72.22 6.61
C GLN A 5 -1.57 -71.25 5.80
N SER A 6 -1.53 -69.92 6.01
CA SER A 6 -0.75 -68.88 5.28
C SER A 6 -0.78 -69.07 3.76
N GLY A 7 -1.34 -68.21 2.91
CA GLY A 7 -1.22 -66.75 2.86
C GLY A 7 -0.39 -66.40 1.61
N GLY A 8 -1.00 -65.83 0.57
CA GLY A 8 -0.28 -65.43 -0.65
C GLY A 8 -1.17 -65.22 -1.87
N SER A 9 -2.04 -64.22 -1.85
CA SER A 9 -2.72 -63.72 -3.06
C SER A 9 -2.27 -62.28 -3.31
N SER A 10 -1.45 -62.11 -4.34
CA SER A 10 -1.07 -60.83 -4.93
C SER A 10 -2.31 -60.02 -5.31
N PRO A 11 -2.35 -58.71 -5.03
CA PRO A 11 -3.19 -57.80 -5.79
C PRO A 11 -2.36 -57.10 -6.87
N LEU A 12 -2.88 -57.18 -8.10
CA LEU A 12 -2.58 -56.30 -9.22
C LEU A 12 -2.45 -54.85 -8.74
N ALA A 13 -1.29 -54.24 -8.98
CA ALA A 13 -1.07 -52.81 -8.83
C ALA A 13 -1.85 -52.06 -9.93
N GLY A 14 -2.91 -51.36 -9.54
CA GLY A 14 -3.51 -50.29 -10.33
C GLY A 14 -2.72 -48.97 -10.17
N PRO A 15 -2.81 -48.03 -11.12
CA PRO A 15 -1.98 -46.83 -11.14
C PRO A 15 -2.56 -45.76 -10.21
N ALA A 16 -2.01 -45.66 -8.99
CA ALA A 16 -2.46 -44.66 -8.00
C ALA A 16 -1.34 -43.79 -7.41
N ASP A 17 -0.11 -43.86 -7.92
CA ASP A 17 1.06 -43.26 -7.25
C ASP A 17 1.78 -42.15 -8.06
N GLU A 18 1.07 -41.44 -8.94
CA GLU A 18 1.68 -40.38 -9.76
C GLU A 18 1.06 -38.99 -9.56
N GLN A 19 0.33 -38.78 -8.47
CA GLN A 19 -0.24 -37.47 -8.12
C GLN A 19 0.43 -36.81 -6.90
N HIS A 20 1.17 -37.57 -6.07
CA HIS A 20 1.77 -37.03 -4.84
C HIS A 20 3.21 -36.50 -5.01
N ARG A 21 3.91 -36.80 -6.11
CA ARG A 21 5.28 -36.30 -6.33
C ARG A 21 5.34 -34.85 -6.81
N SER A 22 4.25 -34.29 -7.33
CA SER A 22 4.24 -32.94 -7.93
C SER A 22 4.07 -31.80 -6.92
N SER A 23 3.72 -32.10 -5.67
CA SER A 23 3.55 -31.07 -4.61
C SER A 23 4.89 -30.69 -3.94
N ALA A 24 5.80 -31.65 -3.76
CA ALA A 24 7.07 -31.41 -3.06
C ALA A 24 8.08 -30.59 -3.89
N VAL A 25 8.01 -30.66 -5.22
CA VAL A 25 8.88 -29.85 -6.12
C VAL A 25 8.49 -28.37 -6.04
N ASN A 26 7.21 -28.07 -5.82
CA ASN A 26 6.68 -26.71 -5.78
C ASN A 26 6.86 -26.02 -4.42
N HIS A 27 7.17 -26.71 -3.32
CA HIS A 27 7.54 -26.01 -2.08
C HIS A 27 9.03 -25.64 -2.05
N THR A 28 9.88 -26.49 -2.61
CA THR A 28 11.34 -26.32 -2.58
C THR A 28 11.82 -25.28 -3.61
N ALA A 29 11.15 -25.18 -4.77
CA ALA A 29 11.46 -24.17 -5.80
C ALA A 29 11.17 -22.73 -5.36
N TYR A 30 10.17 -22.51 -4.50
CA TYR A 30 9.82 -21.17 -3.99
C TYR A 30 10.76 -20.70 -2.87
N LEU A 31 11.52 -21.61 -2.23
CA LEU A 31 12.54 -21.26 -1.25
C LEU A 31 13.87 -20.89 -1.91
N ALA A 32 14.22 -21.51 -3.04
CA ALA A 32 15.46 -21.23 -3.77
C ALA A 32 15.42 -19.93 -4.62
N LEU A 33 14.24 -19.50 -5.08
CA LEU A 33 14.05 -18.26 -5.84
C LEU A 33 13.93 -16.99 -4.98
N ARG A 34 13.99 -17.11 -3.64
CA ARG A 34 13.90 -15.99 -2.69
C ARG A 34 15.25 -15.38 -2.29
N PHE A 35 16.38 -15.88 -2.82
CA PHE A 35 17.71 -15.38 -2.50
C PHE A 35 18.36 -14.51 -3.58
N ILE A 36 17.67 -14.24 -4.70
CA ILE A 36 18.06 -13.14 -5.58
C ILE A 36 17.45 -11.87 -4.98
N MET A 37 18.23 -11.19 -4.13
CA MET A 37 17.84 -9.87 -3.63
C MET A 37 17.64 -8.95 -4.84
N PRO A 38 16.47 -8.30 -4.99
CA PRO A 38 16.31 -7.29 -6.03
C PRO A 38 17.34 -6.18 -5.81
N PRO A 39 17.88 -5.58 -6.88
CA PRO A 39 18.85 -4.50 -6.75
C PRO A 39 18.28 -3.40 -5.87
N ALA A 40 19.14 -2.77 -5.07
CA ALA A 40 18.73 -1.72 -4.14
C ALA A 40 17.90 -0.65 -4.90
N PRO A 41 16.69 -0.33 -4.42
CA PRO A 41 15.79 0.57 -5.12
C PRO A 41 16.36 1.99 -5.12
N THR A 42 16.23 2.66 -6.25
CA THR A 42 16.65 4.06 -6.40
C THR A 42 15.71 4.99 -5.61
N PRO A 43 16.19 6.16 -5.15
CA PRO A 43 15.32 7.13 -4.46
C PRO A 43 14.10 7.55 -5.30
N LYS A 44 14.24 7.63 -6.62
CA LYS A 44 13.14 7.92 -7.56
C LYS A 44 12.09 6.81 -7.57
N GLN A 45 12.49 5.54 -7.47
CA GLN A 45 11.54 4.42 -7.38
C GLN A 45 10.74 4.47 -6.08
N ILE A 46 11.36 4.83 -4.96
CA ILE A 46 10.67 5.01 -3.67
C ILE A 46 9.67 6.17 -3.75
N GLN A 47 10.07 7.31 -4.34
CA GLN A 47 9.18 8.45 -4.54
C GLN A 47 8.00 8.12 -5.47
N SER A 48 8.25 7.38 -6.57
CA SER A 48 7.19 6.93 -7.48
C SER A 48 6.22 5.96 -6.80
N LEU A 49 6.73 5.07 -5.94
CA LEU A 49 5.89 4.16 -5.18
C LEU A 49 5.02 4.91 -4.15
N TYR A 50 5.58 5.90 -3.49
CA TYR A 50 4.85 6.81 -2.60
C TYR A 50 3.70 7.51 -3.34
N THR A 51 3.98 8.16 -4.47
CA THR A 51 2.94 8.87 -5.23
C THR A 51 1.86 7.93 -5.76
N ALA A 52 2.25 6.75 -6.27
CA ALA A 52 1.30 5.73 -6.72
C ALA A 52 0.38 5.26 -5.58
N THR A 53 0.91 5.13 -4.36
CA THR A 53 0.12 4.74 -3.17
C THR A 53 -0.86 5.83 -2.77
N ILE A 54 -0.44 7.10 -2.77
CA ILE A 54 -1.32 8.25 -2.52
C ILE A 54 -2.43 8.33 -3.58
N THR A 55 -2.11 8.13 -4.86
CA THR A 55 -3.10 8.10 -5.94
C THR A 55 -4.09 6.95 -5.76
N ALA A 56 -3.64 5.76 -5.41
CA ALA A 56 -4.54 4.63 -5.13
C ALA A 56 -5.47 4.92 -3.94
N ALA A 57 -4.97 5.60 -2.91
CA ALA A 57 -5.75 6.00 -1.74
C ALA A 57 -6.92 6.97 -2.08
N GLN A 58 -6.83 7.74 -3.17
CA GLN A 58 -7.91 8.64 -3.62
C GLN A 58 -9.17 7.90 -4.08
N GLY A 59 -9.09 6.59 -4.35
CA GLY A 59 -10.25 5.78 -4.72
C GLY A 59 -11.12 5.35 -3.53
N PHE A 60 -10.76 5.73 -2.31
CA PHE A 60 -11.49 5.37 -1.10
C PHE A 60 -12.42 6.48 -0.61
N SER A 61 -13.41 6.12 0.21
CA SER A 61 -14.25 7.09 0.92
C SER A 61 -13.44 7.91 1.93
N TYR A 62 -13.95 9.07 2.34
CA TYR A 62 -13.21 10.07 3.12
C TYR A 62 -12.37 9.50 4.27
N ASN A 63 -12.96 8.67 5.13
CA ASN A 63 -12.27 8.12 6.30
C ASN A 63 -11.08 7.22 5.89
N PHE A 64 -11.31 6.32 4.94
CA PHE A 64 -10.28 5.40 4.45
C PHE A 64 -9.21 6.13 3.65
N GLN A 65 -9.60 7.10 2.81
CA GLN A 65 -8.67 7.96 2.09
C GLN A 65 -7.71 8.65 3.07
N ARG A 66 -8.23 9.32 4.12
CA ARG A 66 -7.38 10.01 5.10
C ARG A 66 -6.53 9.03 5.91
N TYR A 67 -7.07 7.86 6.26
CA TYR A 67 -6.31 6.81 6.92
C TYR A 67 -5.12 6.36 6.06
N PHE A 68 -5.34 6.03 4.79
CA PHE A 68 -4.29 5.54 3.89
C PHE A 68 -3.26 6.61 3.58
N ILE A 69 -3.67 7.87 3.38
CA ILE A 69 -2.73 8.99 3.20
C ILE A 69 -1.84 9.11 4.44
N ARG A 70 -2.43 9.15 5.65
CA ARG A 70 -1.67 9.24 6.89
C ARG A 70 -0.74 8.04 7.10
N ARG A 71 -1.21 6.82 6.86
CA ARG A 71 -0.38 5.60 6.97
C ARG A 71 0.78 5.63 5.99
N THR A 72 0.54 6.04 4.75
CA THR A 72 1.58 6.17 3.72
C THR A 72 2.61 7.22 4.12
N ASP A 73 2.18 8.37 4.63
CA ASP A 73 3.05 9.41 5.15
C ASP A 73 3.95 8.90 6.29
N LEU A 74 3.36 8.21 7.26
CA LEU A 74 4.09 7.67 8.41
C LEU A 74 5.14 6.64 8.00
N ALA A 75 4.86 5.83 6.98
CA ALA A 75 5.79 4.82 6.49
C ALA A 75 6.89 5.41 5.59
N PHE A 76 6.54 6.28 4.64
CA PHE A 76 7.47 6.71 3.60
C PHE A 76 8.29 7.95 3.97
N LYS A 77 7.74 8.91 4.72
CA LYS A 77 8.45 10.17 5.00
C LYS A 77 9.79 9.96 5.73
N PRO A 78 9.89 9.10 6.77
CA PRO A 78 11.17 8.83 7.42
C PRO A 78 12.21 8.23 6.45
N VAL A 79 11.78 7.29 5.61
CA VAL A 79 12.65 6.65 4.62
C VAL A 79 13.12 7.66 3.57
N ILE A 80 12.22 8.46 3.01
CA ILE A 80 12.57 9.49 2.01
C ILE A 80 13.53 10.54 2.59
N ALA A 81 13.34 10.92 3.86
CA ALA A 81 14.25 11.83 4.56
C ALA A 81 15.64 11.20 4.75
N SER A 82 15.71 9.91 5.12
CA SER A 82 16.99 9.19 5.27
C SER A 82 17.77 9.04 3.96
N LEU A 83 17.08 9.04 2.81
CA LEU A 83 17.70 8.97 1.48
C LEU A 83 18.29 10.32 1.01
N ASN A 84 17.90 11.44 1.64
CA ASN A 84 18.40 12.78 1.34
C ASN A 84 18.72 13.51 2.66
N PRO A 85 19.74 13.06 3.41
CA PRO A 85 20.03 13.63 4.71
C PRO A 85 20.46 15.10 4.58
N PRO A 86 20.02 15.99 5.48
CA PRO A 86 20.59 17.32 5.57
C PRO A 86 22.08 17.23 5.92
N ALA A 87 22.87 18.18 5.40
CA ALA A 87 24.32 18.22 5.57
C ALA A 87 24.68 18.07 7.07
N GLY A 88 25.43 17.01 7.40
CA GLY A 88 25.90 16.74 8.77
C GLY A 88 25.21 15.60 9.52
N SER A 89 24.19 14.96 8.94
CA SER A 89 23.61 13.72 9.47
C SER A 89 23.91 12.55 8.53
N SER A 90 24.48 11.45 9.04
CA SER A 90 24.95 10.35 8.19
C SER A 90 24.65 9.00 8.83
N GLU A 91 23.43 8.53 8.65
CA GLU A 91 23.14 7.11 8.67
C GLU A 91 22.22 6.79 7.49
N LEU A 92 22.80 6.20 6.45
CA LEU A 92 22.05 5.75 5.28
C LEU A 92 21.36 4.42 5.62
N PRO A 93 20.10 4.20 5.18
CA PRO A 93 19.43 2.94 5.41
C PRO A 93 20.20 1.80 4.75
N SER A 94 20.21 0.62 5.40
CA SER A 94 20.89 -0.54 4.84
C SER A 94 20.22 -0.92 3.49
N PRO A 95 21.01 -1.30 2.46
CA PRO A 95 20.45 -1.65 1.16
C PRO A 95 19.42 -2.79 1.22
N ASN A 96 19.62 -3.73 2.15
CA ASN A 96 18.73 -4.88 2.33
C ASN A 96 17.39 -4.46 2.92
N ASP A 97 17.41 -3.60 3.95
CA ASP A 97 16.18 -3.10 4.58
C ASP A 97 15.38 -2.26 3.59
N LEU A 98 16.06 -1.46 2.77
CA LEU A 98 15.43 -0.64 1.75
C LEU A 98 14.80 -1.49 0.64
N ALA A 99 15.49 -2.55 0.18
CA ALA A 99 14.93 -3.50 -0.78
C ALA A 99 13.71 -4.23 -0.22
N HIS A 100 13.77 -4.69 1.03
CA HIS A 100 12.66 -5.33 1.71
C HIS A 100 11.46 -4.38 1.88
N PHE A 101 11.71 -3.14 2.32
CA PHE A 101 10.69 -2.09 2.41
C PHE A 101 10.00 -1.87 1.06
N TYR A 102 10.80 -1.72 -0.01
CA TYR A 102 10.27 -1.48 -1.36
C TYR A 102 9.36 -2.61 -1.84
N GLU A 103 9.79 -3.87 -1.73
CA GLU A 103 8.99 -5.01 -2.17
C GLU A 103 7.72 -5.18 -1.31
N THR A 104 7.82 -4.93 -0.01
CA THR A 104 6.65 -4.94 0.89
C THR A 104 5.62 -3.90 0.45
N GLN A 105 6.05 -2.64 0.28
CA GLN A 105 5.16 -1.56 -0.12
C GLN A 105 4.61 -1.74 -1.54
N ARG A 106 5.38 -2.35 -2.44
CA ARG A 106 4.92 -2.70 -3.79
C ARG A 106 3.78 -3.73 -3.73
N ALA A 107 3.91 -4.76 -2.90
CA ALA A 107 2.84 -5.74 -2.70
C ALA A 107 1.59 -5.08 -2.07
N GLU A 108 1.77 -4.20 -1.08
CA GLU A 108 0.67 -3.44 -0.47
C GLU A 108 -0.05 -2.55 -1.49
N LEU A 109 0.69 -1.88 -2.39
CA LEU A 109 0.10 -1.04 -3.44
C LEU A 109 -0.86 -1.85 -4.33
N GLU A 110 -0.50 -3.07 -4.70
CA GLU A 110 -1.36 -3.93 -5.53
C GLU A 110 -2.64 -4.34 -4.79
N VAL A 111 -2.56 -4.61 -3.49
CA VAL A 111 -3.74 -4.83 -2.66
C VAL A 111 -4.60 -3.56 -2.59
N LEU A 112 -3.98 -2.41 -2.36
CA LEU A 112 -4.66 -1.12 -2.23
C LEU A 112 -5.40 -0.74 -3.51
N LYS A 113 -4.81 -0.97 -4.69
CA LYS A 113 -5.46 -0.72 -6.00
C LYS A 113 -6.72 -1.56 -6.19
N ARG A 114 -6.67 -2.85 -5.86
CA ARG A 114 -7.85 -3.72 -5.98
C ARG A 114 -8.95 -3.30 -5.00
N ALA A 115 -8.57 -3.00 -3.77
CA ALA A 115 -9.50 -2.56 -2.74
C ALA A 115 -10.13 -1.19 -3.09
N SER A 116 -9.37 -0.26 -3.68
CA SER A 116 -9.91 1.04 -4.10
C SER A 116 -10.92 0.89 -5.23
N GLN A 117 -10.68 -0.04 -6.17
CA GLN A 117 -11.63 -0.34 -7.23
C GLN A 117 -12.95 -0.88 -6.68
N VAL A 118 -12.90 -1.82 -5.72
CA VAL A 118 -14.09 -2.37 -5.08
C VAL A 118 -14.82 -1.29 -4.28
N ASN A 119 -14.09 -0.43 -3.55
CA ASN A 119 -14.69 0.67 -2.80
C ASN A 119 -15.48 1.63 -3.70
N LYS A 120 -14.99 1.90 -4.91
CA LYS A 120 -15.73 2.71 -5.90
C LYS A 120 -17.01 2.03 -6.39
N MET A 121 -16.99 0.71 -6.57
CA MET A 121 -18.17 -0.03 -7.04
C MET A 121 -19.30 -0.06 -6.01
N PHE A 122 -18.95 0.03 -4.73
CA PHE A 122 -19.89 -0.04 -3.61
C PHE A 122 -19.85 1.23 -2.74
N GLU A 123 -19.61 2.39 -3.37
CA GLU A 123 -19.56 3.65 -2.64
C GLU A 123 -20.93 4.08 -2.13
N GLY A 124 -20.98 4.54 -0.88
CA GLY A 124 -22.18 5.11 -0.28
C GLY A 124 -22.27 6.63 -0.48
N PRO A 125 -23.37 7.26 -0.03
CA PRO A 125 -23.48 8.72 -0.01
C PRO A 125 -22.31 9.37 0.76
N LYS A 126 -21.83 10.50 0.25
CA LYS A 126 -20.72 11.24 0.86
C LYS A 126 -21.08 11.77 2.26
N LEU A 127 -20.07 11.87 3.12
CA LEU A 127 -20.24 12.42 4.46
C LEU A 127 -20.50 13.94 4.42
N VAL A 128 -21.12 14.48 5.48
CA VAL A 128 -21.39 15.93 5.62
C VAL A 128 -20.12 16.76 5.44
N VAL A 129 -18.99 16.28 5.95
CA VAL A 129 -17.68 16.94 5.87
C VAL A 129 -17.08 17.00 4.46
N GLU A 130 -17.61 16.22 3.51
CA GLU A 130 -17.14 16.21 2.12
C GLU A 130 -17.85 17.26 1.25
N HIS A 131 -18.98 17.80 1.74
CA HIS A 131 -19.74 18.84 1.07
C HIS A 131 -19.14 20.21 1.40
N ALA A 132 -17.91 20.45 0.94
CA ALA A 132 -17.33 21.79 1.02
C ALA A 132 -18.10 22.72 0.08
N LYS A 133 -19.07 23.47 0.61
CA LYS A 133 -19.58 24.67 -0.04
C LYS A 133 -18.63 25.80 0.33
N PRO A 134 -17.85 26.36 -0.60
CA PRO A 134 -17.20 27.64 -0.35
C PRO A 134 -18.32 28.62 0.01
N ILE A 135 -18.25 29.26 1.18
CA ILE A 135 -19.14 30.35 1.53
C ILE A 135 -18.71 31.56 0.68
N THR A 136 -19.01 31.51 -0.62
CA THR A 136 -18.91 32.64 -1.54
C THR A 136 -20.27 33.37 -1.52
N SER A 137 -20.69 33.83 -0.35
CA SER A 137 -21.76 34.83 -0.22
C SER A 137 -21.80 35.37 1.21
N GLY A 138 -21.04 36.45 1.46
CA GLY A 138 -21.09 37.15 2.74
C GLY A 138 -20.15 38.36 2.84
N GLY A 139 -19.69 38.89 1.70
CA GLY A 139 -18.76 40.02 1.64
C GLY A 139 -19.30 41.17 0.79
N GLY A 140 -20.56 41.56 0.99
CA GLY A 140 -21.17 42.64 0.21
C GLY A 140 -22.38 43.23 0.92
N ALA A 141 -22.13 44.07 1.94
CA ALA A 141 -23.04 45.07 2.50
C ALA A 141 -22.36 45.79 3.70
N GLY A 142 -21.16 46.34 3.50
CA GLY A 142 -20.45 46.98 4.63
C GLY A 142 -19.05 47.50 4.34
N MET A 143 -18.61 47.52 3.08
CA MET A 143 -17.29 48.01 2.69
C MET A 143 -17.33 49.49 2.25
N GLU A 144 -18.43 50.17 2.52
CA GLU A 144 -18.69 51.56 2.16
C GLU A 144 -18.65 52.54 3.36
N ALA A 145 -18.38 52.06 4.58
CA ALA A 145 -18.29 52.91 5.77
C ALA A 145 -16.88 53.50 6.06
N SER A 146 -15.85 53.22 5.25
CA SER A 146 -14.46 53.63 5.54
C SER A 146 -13.84 54.62 4.54
N ALA A 147 -14.65 55.34 3.75
CA ALA A 147 -14.16 56.38 2.84
C ALA A 147 -15.05 57.62 2.92
N GLY A 148 -14.98 58.35 4.04
CA GLY A 148 -15.77 59.57 4.21
C GLY A 148 -15.33 60.37 5.43
N GLY A 149 -14.17 61.01 5.35
CA GLY A 149 -13.64 61.87 6.41
C GLY A 149 -12.65 62.91 5.87
N GLY A 150 -12.98 63.51 4.73
CA GLY A 150 -12.26 64.65 4.20
C GLY A 150 -12.67 65.94 4.93
N GLY A 151 -11.71 66.55 5.62
CA GLY A 151 -11.55 67.99 5.85
C GLY A 151 -12.72 68.81 6.42
N GLN A 152 -12.48 69.41 7.60
CA GLN A 152 -12.85 70.81 7.80
C GLN A 152 -11.73 71.58 8.53
N PRO A 153 -11.45 72.82 8.11
CA PRO A 153 -10.46 73.71 8.74
C PRO A 153 -11.08 74.56 9.86
N ILE A 154 -10.27 74.88 10.86
CA ILE A 154 -10.21 76.17 11.59
C ILE A 154 -8.82 76.34 12.19
#